data_AF-A0A957TQT8-F1
#
_entry.id   AF-A0A957TQT8-F1
#
_cell.length_a   1.000
_cell.length_b   1.000
_cell.length_c   1.000
_cell.angle_alpha   90.00
_cell.angle_beta   90.00
_cell.angle_gamma   90.00
#
_symmetry.space_group_name_H-M   'P 1'
#
loop_
_entity.id
_entity.type
_entity.pdbx_description
1 polymer ?
#
loop_
_entity_poly.entity_id
_entity_poly.type
_entity_poly.pdbx_seq_one_letter_code
_entity_poly.pdbx_strand_id
1 'polypeptide(L)'
;LFALRRLTFKSEDNTPQLVRALAGNPLTIFYETEKLLETRLRGQEQTGGLLTWLMQQAHHHVLALAQNQGGFMEKLSHHLERLAQIAWQDRLIGRSLEKSSLLFALSEVFEKLSYDGGAVDIESLKAAATQDIFDHLVRIATDDRFKPGRKKREAAEAFVTGWFDDVLNGVYGGNRRKLLTDEKLIRSAFHFYIRQQIPTKDNNGDKPGDDTIDNVDEATTDLLMGNEQATA
;
A
#
# COMPACT_ATOMS: atom_id res chain seq x y z
N LEU A 1 -9.37 16.90 14.31
CA LEU A 1 -10.65 17.09 13.57
C LEU A 1 -10.62 18.27 12.59
N PHE A 2 -10.30 19.50 13.03
CA PHE A 2 -10.29 20.69 12.16
C PHE A 2 -9.39 20.55 10.92
N ALA A 3 -8.18 20.01 11.08
CA ALA A 3 -7.28 19.77 9.96
C ALA A 3 -7.82 18.75 8.95
N LEU A 4 -8.43 17.64 9.42
CA LEU A 4 -9.10 16.68 8.53
C LEU A 4 -10.24 17.32 7.76
N ARG A 5 -11.07 18.14 8.42
CA ARG A 5 -12.12 18.90 7.75
C ARG A 5 -11.57 19.72 6.60
N ARG A 6 -10.46 20.44 6.80
CA ARG A 6 -9.80 21.24 5.74
C ARG A 6 -9.28 20.37 4.59
N LEU A 7 -8.72 19.19 4.91
CA LEU A 7 -8.23 18.23 3.92
C LEU A 7 -9.36 17.54 3.13
N THR A 8 -10.53 17.35 3.72
CA THR A 8 -11.67 16.69 3.08
C THR A 8 -12.70 17.66 2.48
N PHE A 9 -12.58 18.96 2.72
CA PHE A 9 -13.53 19.96 2.23
C PHE A 9 -13.53 20.07 0.70
N LYS A 10 -14.72 20.17 0.10
CA LYS A 10 -14.92 20.45 -1.34
C LYS A 10 -15.87 21.64 -1.53
N SER A 11 -17.08 21.54 -0.99
CA SER A 11 -18.14 22.56 -1.10
C SER A 11 -19.17 22.46 0.03
N GLU A 12 -19.41 21.25 0.54
CA GLU A 12 -20.31 20.98 1.67
C GLU A 12 -19.53 20.75 2.97
N ASP A 13 -20.17 21.04 4.11
CA ASP A 13 -19.57 20.79 5.42
C ASP A 13 -19.59 19.29 5.77
N ASN A 14 -18.43 18.65 5.67
CA ASN A 14 -18.25 17.23 5.97
C ASN A 14 -18.11 16.93 7.48
N THR A 15 -18.19 17.96 8.33
CA THR A 15 -18.06 17.84 9.79
C THR A 15 -19.02 16.82 10.40
N PRO A 16 -20.33 16.80 10.06
CA PRO A 16 -21.25 15.83 10.63
C PRO A 16 -20.89 14.38 10.32
N GLN A 17 -20.35 14.11 9.12
CA GLN A 17 -19.92 12.76 8.71
C GLN A 17 -18.69 12.32 9.52
N LEU A 18 -17.68 13.20 9.65
CA LEU A 18 -16.49 12.93 10.45
C LEU A 18 -16.82 12.75 11.94
N VAL A 19 -17.71 13.57 12.50
CA VAL A 19 -18.15 13.45 13.90
C VAL A 19 -18.91 12.14 14.12
N ARG A 20 -19.80 11.75 13.20
CA ARG A 20 -20.50 10.46 13.29
C ARG A 20 -19.53 9.28 13.23
N ALA A 21 -18.48 9.38 12.40
CA ALA A 21 -17.44 8.36 12.32
C ALA A 21 -16.72 8.16 13.67
N LEU A 22 -16.56 9.24 14.46
CA LEU A 22 -15.96 9.18 15.80
C LEU A 22 -16.85 8.54 16.87
N ALA A 23 -18.15 8.37 16.61
CA ALA A 23 -19.04 7.64 17.50
C ALA A 23 -19.09 6.12 17.20
N GLY A 24 -18.47 5.69 16.09
CA GLY A 24 -18.46 4.31 15.63
C GLY A 24 -17.23 3.52 16.06
N ASN A 25 -16.87 2.53 15.25
CA ASN A 25 -15.63 1.75 15.38
C ASN A 25 -14.41 2.65 15.04
N PRO A 26 -13.25 2.48 15.68
CA PRO A 26 -12.01 3.20 15.32
C PRO A 26 -11.64 3.16 13.84
N LEU A 27 -12.00 2.10 13.12
CA LEU A 27 -11.74 1.98 11.69
C LEU A 27 -12.69 2.84 10.84
N THR A 28 -13.85 3.27 11.38
CA THR A 28 -14.83 4.07 10.65
C THR A 28 -14.26 5.43 10.22
N ILE A 29 -13.40 6.06 11.04
CA ILE A 29 -12.79 7.34 10.66
C ILE A 29 -11.82 7.21 9.48
N PHE A 30 -11.12 6.08 9.33
CA PHE A 30 -10.32 5.78 8.13
C PHE A 30 -11.20 5.67 6.90
N TYR A 31 -12.26 4.87 6.99
CA TYR A 31 -13.19 4.66 5.88
C TYR A 31 -13.83 5.98 5.41
N GLU A 32 -14.44 6.75 6.33
CA GLU A 32 -15.11 7.99 5.97
C GLU A 32 -14.13 9.04 5.42
N THR A 33 -12.94 9.17 6.02
CA THR A 33 -11.92 10.08 5.50
C THR A 33 -11.49 9.69 4.10
N GLU A 34 -11.25 8.39 3.83
CA GLU A 34 -10.93 7.90 2.49
C GLU A 34 -12.03 8.25 1.47
N LYS A 35 -13.30 7.96 1.78
CA LYS A 35 -14.43 8.26 0.88
C LYS A 35 -14.57 9.75 0.59
N LEU A 36 -14.33 10.60 1.59
CA LEU A 36 -14.36 12.04 1.42
C LEU A 36 -13.22 12.55 0.52
N LEU A 37 -12.00 12.02 0.70
CA LEU A 37 -10.87 12.34 -0.18
C LEU A 37 -11.11 11.88 -1.61
N GLU A 38 -11.62 10.66 -1.82
CA GLU A 38 -12.00 10.16 -3.14
C GLU A 38 -13.08 11.06 -3.80
N THR A 39 -14.11 11.45 -3.05
CA THR A 39 -15.19 12.34 -3.52
C THR A 39 -14.66 13.74 -3.88
N ARG A 40 -13.72 14.26 -3.08
CA ARG A 40 -13.04 15.53 -3.36
C ARG A 40 -12.35 15.51 -4.73
N LEU A 41 -11.71 14.40 -5.07
CA LEU A 41 -10.93 14.23 -6.29
C LEU A 41 -11.72 13.73 -7.50
N ARG A 42 -12.99 13.33 -7.33
CA ARG A 42 -13.85 12.86 -8.43
C ARG A 42 -13.94 13.93 -9.52
N GLY A 43 -13.62 13.53 -10.76
CA GLY A 43 -13.64 14.38 -11.95
C GLY A 43 -12.30 15.01 -12.34
N GLN A 44 -11.20 14.68 -11.66
CA GLN A 44 -9.86 15.11 -12.03
C GLN A 44 -9.11 14.02 -12.82
N GLU A 45 -8.32 14.38 -13.83
CA GLU A 45 -7.66 13.42 -14.74
C GLU A 45 -6.38 12.77 -14.15
N GLN A 46 -5.75 13.38 -13.13
CA GLN A 46 -4.53 12.87 -12.49
C GLN A 46 -4.70 12.71 -10.97
N THR A 47 -5.50 11.72 -10.56
CA THR A 47 -5.92 11.56 -9.16
C THR A 47 -4.96 10.74 -8.31
N GLY A 48 -4.18 9.82 -8.90
CA GLY A 48 -3.38 8.86 -8.15
C GLY A 48 -2.33 9.48 -7.21
N GLY A 49 -1.50 10.39 -7.73
CA GLY A 49 -0.47 11.06 -6.95
C GLY A 49 -1.04 12.05 -5.91
N LEU A 50 -2.06 12.82 -6.30
CA LEU A 50 -2.73 13.75 -5.41
C LEU A 50 -3.48 13.03 -4.27
N LEU A 51 -4.11 11.88 -4.56
CA LEU A 51 -4.74 11.04 -3.54
C LEU A 51 -3.70 10.48 -2.57
N THR A 52 -2.54 10.02 -3.06
CA THR A 52 -1.43 9.60 -2.19
C THR A 52 -1.05 10.71 -1.23
N TRP A 53 -0.76 11.91 -1.75
CA TRP A 53 -0.36 13.04 -0.93
C TRP A 53 -1.44 13.41 0.10
N LEU A 54 -2.71 13.50 -0.31
CA LEU A 54 -3.82 13.82 0.61
C LEU A 54 -3.99 12.77 1.72
N MET A 55 -3.92 11.48 1.38
CA MET A 55 -4.00 10.41 2.37
C MET A 55 -2.81 10.45 3.32
N GLN A 56 -1.61 10.81 2.83
CA GLN A 56 -0.44 11.00 3.67
C GLN A 56 -0.59 12.14 4.66
N GLN A 57 -1.06 13.30 4.20
CA GLN A 57 -1.34 14.44 5.07
C GLN A 57 -2.43 14.12 6.09
N ALA A 58 -3.47 13.39 5.70
CA ALA A 58 -4.57 13.03 6.59
C ALA A 58 -4.21 11.95 7.62
N HIS A 59 -3.24 11.06 7.31
CA HIS A 59 -2.97 9.86 8.10
C HIS A 59 -2.77 10.12 9.59
N HIS A 60 -1.86 11.03 9.96
CA HIS A 60 -1.56 11.29 11.36
C HIS A 60 -2.79 11.81 12.14
N HIS A 61 -3.65 12.60 11.51
CA HIS A 61 -4.88 13.08 12.13
C HIS A 61 -5.94 11.99 12.26
N VAL A 62 -6.09 11.13 11.25
CA VAL A 62 -7.01 9.98 11.30
C VAL A 62 -6.57 9.02 12.40
N LEU A 63 -5.29 8.69 12.44
CA LEU A 63 -4.70 7.78 13.41
C LEU A 63 -4.89 8.29 14.85
N ALA A 64 -4.57 9.56 15.11
CA ALA A 64 -4.75 10.15 16.43
C ALA A 64 -6.21 10.09 16.90
N LEU A 65 -7.17 10.33 16.01
CA LEU A 65 -8.59 10.22 16.34
C LEU A 65 -9.03 8.78 16.60
N ALA A 66 -8.53 7.82 15.81
CA ALA A 66 -8.87 6.41 15.96
C ALA A 66 -8.27 5.81 17.25
N GLN A 67 -7.04 6.18 17.62
CA GLN A 67 -6.38 5.71 18.85
C GLN A 67 -7.03 6.25 20.13
N ASN A 68 -7.63 7.44 20.09
CA ASN A 68 -8.36 8.00 21.23
C ASN A 68 -9.61 7.19 21.64
N GLN A 69 -10.02 6.20 20.84
CA GLN A 69 -11.15 5.32 21.14
C GLN A 69 -10.74 4.01 21.83
N GLY A 70 -9.44 3.80 22.14
CA GLY A 70 -8.93 2.71 22.96
C GLY A 70 -7.80 1.89 22.33
N GLY A 71 -7.22 0.97 23.12
CA GLY A 71 -6.01 0.22 22.76
C GLY A 71 -6.17 -0.80 21.62
N PHE A 72 -7.39 -1.08 21.16
CA PHE A 72 -7.62 -1.94 19.98
C PHE A 72 -6.94 -1.36 18.73
N MET A 73 -7.15 -0.07 18.48
CA MET A 73 -6.62 0.57 17.28
C MET A 73 -5.11 0.70 17.33
N GLU A 74 -4.52 0.92 18.51
CA GLU A 74 -3.07 0.98 18.68
C GLU A 74 -2.39 -0.33 18.22
N LYS A 75 -2.88 -1.47 18.72
CA LYS A 75 -2.39 -2.80 18.31
C LYS A 75 -2.61 -3.06 16.83
N LEU A 76 -3.82 -2.77 16.32
CA LEU A 76 -4.12 -2.96 14.91
C LEU A 76 -3.22 -2.11 14.02
N SER A 77 -3.01 -0.84 14.39
CA SER A 77 -2.15 0.10 13.66
C SER A 77 -0.73 -0.41 13.51
N HIS A 78 -0.15 -0.92 14.60
CA HIS A 78 1.19 -1.51 14.59
C HIS A 78 1.32 -2.64 13.55
N HIS A 79 0.36 -3.57 13.54
CA HIS A 79 0.39 -4.70 12.60
C HIS A 79 0.10 -4.26 11.15
N LEU A 80 -0.85 -3.34 10.94
CA LEU A 80 -1.15 -2.82 9.60
C LEU A 80 0.05 -2.06 9.00
N GLU A 81 0.77 -1.28 9.81
CA GLU A 81 1.98 -0.59 9.37
C GLU A 81 3.08 -1.57 8.95
N ARG A 82 3.36 -2.58 9.79
CA ARG A 82 4.35 -3.62 9.48
C ARG A 82 3.99 -4.37 8.20
N LEU A 83 2.74 -4.76 8.04
CA LEU A 83 2.26 -5.46 6.84
C LEU A 83 2.32 -4.59 5.59
N ALA A 84 2.04 -3.29 5.73
CA ALA A 84 2.18 -2.33 4.65
C ALA A 84 3.64 -2.14 4.24
N GLN A 85 4.58 -2.11 5.20
CA GLN A 85 6.03 -2.06 4.94
C GLN A 85 6.48 -3.29 4.14
N ILE A 86 6.12 -4.51 4.56
CA ILE A 86 6.42 -5.75 3.83
C ILE A 86 5.86 -5.69 2.41
N ALA A 87 4.57 -5.34 2.28
CA ALA A 87 3.92 -5.28 0.98
C ALA A 87 4.59 -4.28 0.01
N TRP A 88 5.03 -3.13 0.53
CA TRP A 88 5.71 -2.13 -0.28
C TRP A 88 7.15 -2.51 -0.62
N GLN A 89 7.96 -2.87 0.38
CA GLN A 89 9.40 -3.15 0.22
C GLN A 89 9.64 -4.35 -0.70
N ASP A 90 8.85 -5.42 -0.57
CA ASP A 90 8.98 -6.62 -1.40
C ASP A 90 8.09 -6.59 -2.66
N ARG A 91 7.41 -5.46 -2.90
CA ARG A 91 6.49 -5.25 -4.02
C ARG A 91 5.47 -6.38 -4.15
N LEU A 92 4.71 -6.61 -3.06
CA LEU A 92 3.52 -7.46 -3.03
C LEU A 92 2.26 -6.69 -3.48
N ILE A 93 2.43 -5.87 -4.52
CA ILE A 93 1.41 -4.99 -5.09
C ILE A 93 1.33 -5.20 -6.60
N GLY A 94 0.24 -4.73 -7.21
CA GLY A 94 0.06 -4.71 -8.67
C GLY A 94 0.98 -3.71 -9.39
N ARG A 95 0.73 -3.51 -10.68
CA ARG A 95 1.56 -2.65 -11.56
C ARG A 95 1.29 -1.14 -11.41
N SER A 96 0.24 -0.74 -10.71
CA SER A 96 -0.18 0.66 -10.58
C SER A 96 -0.30 1.10 -9.11
N LEU A 97 -0.38 2.41 -8.87
CA LEU A 97 -0.68 2.99 -7.56
C LEU A 97 -2.19 3.15 -7.31
N GLU A 98 -3.01 2.46 -8.11
CA GLU A 98 -4.44 2.37 -7.90
C GLU A 98 -4.74 1.51 -6.67
N LYS A 99 -5.89 1.77 -6.06
CA LYS A 99 -6.30 1.08 -4.84
C LYS A 99 -6.34 -0.44 -5.00
N SER A 100 -6.90 -0.96 -6.09
CA SER A 100 -6.96 -2.39 -6.37
C SER A 100 -5.57 -3.04 -6.41
N SER A 101 -4.62 -2.41 -7.10
CA SER A 101 -3.22 -2.85 -7.17
C SER A 101 -2.52 -2.81 -5.81
N LEU A 102 -2.71 -1.74 -5.04
CA LEU A 102 -2.09 -1.60 -3.70
C LEU A 102 -2.67 -2.59 -2.68
N LEU A 103 -3.97 -2.90 -2.78
CA LEU A 103 -4.66 -3.80 -1.86
C LEU A 103 -4.68 -5.25 -2.34
N PHE A 104 -3.95 -5.60 -3.41
CA PHE A 104 -3.98 -6.92 -4.02
C PHE A 104 -3.70 -8.03 -3.00
N ALA A 105 -2.54 -8.02 -2.34
CA ALA A 105 -2.15 -9.07 -1.39
C ALA A 105 -3.14 -9.18 -0.22
N LEU A 106 -3.66 -8.05 0.27
CA LEU A 106 -4.72 -8.03 1.27
C LEU A 106 -6.02 -8.68 0.76
N SER A 107 -6.33 -8.50 -0.52
CA SER A 107 -7.52 -9.08 -1.13
C SER A 107 -7.48 -10.60 -1.15
N GLU A 108 -6.32 -11.17 -1.51
CA GLU A 108 -6.11 -12.62 -1.47
C GLU A 108 -6.28 -13.20 -0.06
N VAL A 109 -5.75 -12.53 0.96
CA VAL A 109 -5.93 -12.93 2.36
C VAL A 109 -7.40 -12.97 2.74
N PHE A 110 -8.16 -11.90 2.46
CA PHE A 110 -9.59 -11.84 2.78
C PHE A 110 -10.40 -12.86 1.99
N GLU A 111 -10.05 -13.12 0.73
CA GLU A 111 -10.68 -14.15 -0.07
C GLU A 111 -10.55 -15.53 0.61
N LYS A 112 -9.35 -15.89 1.10
CA LYS A 112 -9.15 -17.17 1.81
C LYS A 112 -9.85 -17.20 3.16
N LEU A 113 -9.90 -16.08 3.88
CA LEU A 113 -10.63 -15.98 5.14
C LEU A 113 -12.14 -16.09 4.97
N SER A 114 -12.67 -15.67 3.81
CA SER A 114 -14.10 -15.74 3.47
C SER A 114 -14.57 -17.15 3.09
N TYR A 115 -13.63 -18.09 2.88
CA TYR A 115 -13.98 -19.45 2.52
C TYR A 115 -14.70 -20.16 3.68
N ASP A 116 -15.98 -20.46 3.46
CA ASP A 116 -16.87 -21.10 4.44
C ASP A 116 -16.89 -22.64 4.35
N GLY A 117 -16.02 -23.25 3.52
CA GLY A 117 -15.85 -24.70 3.52
C GLY A 117 -15.27 -25.16 4.87
N GLY A 118 -16.05 -25.95 5.62
CA GLY A 118 -15.72 -26.37 6.99
C GLY A 118 -14.36 -27.08 7.13
N ALA A 119 -13.86 -27.18 8.37
CA ALA A 119 -12.63 -27.87 8.80
C ALA A 119 -11.37 -27.70 7.93
N VAL A 120 -11.32 -26.69 7.03
CA VAL A 120 -10.10 -26.35 6.32
C VAL A 120 -9.11 -25.81 7.33
N ASP A 121 -7.95 -26.46 7.39
CA ASP A 121 -6.87 -26.09 8.29
C ASP A 121 -6.33 -24.69 7.95
N ILE A 122 -6.03 -23.90 8.99
CA ILE A 122 -5.52 -22.53 8.84
C ILE A 122 -4.23 -22.51 8.04
N GLU A 123 -3.36 -23.51 8.22
CA GLU A 123 -2.12 -23.61 7.47
C GLU A 123 -2.36 -23.86 5.98
N SER A 124 -3.43 -24.58 5.63
CA SER A 124 -3.83 -24.74 4.23
C SER A 124 -4.31 -23.42 3.63
N LEU A 125 -5.04 -22.59 4.38
CA LEU A 125 -5.46 -21.26 3.93
C LEU A 125 -4.27 -20.30 3.78
N LYS A 126 -3.31 -20.32 4.72
CA LYS A 126 -2.07 -19.54 4.64
C LYS A 126 -1.25 -19.92 3.41
N ALA A 127 -1.05 -21.22 3.17
CA ALA A 127 -0.32 -21.72 2.03
C ALA A 127 -1.00 -21.34 0.70
N ALA A 128 -2.32 -21.48 0.62
CA ALA A 128 -3.09 -21.10 -0.56
C ALA A 128 -2.99 -19.58 -0.85
N ALA A 129 -3.20 -18.72 0.15
CA ALA A 129 -3.07 -17.27 -0.02
C ALA A 129 -1.65 -16.87 -0.45
N THR A 130 -0.63 -17.49 0.14
CA THR A 130 0.77 -17.24 -0.21
C THR A 130 1.05 -17.60 -1.67
N GLN A 131 0.56 -18.76 -2.11
CA GLN A 131 0.72 -19.23 -3.47
C GLN A 131 0.01 -18.30 -4.48
N ASP A 132 -1.22 -17.89 -4.20
CA ASP A 132 -1.99 -17.02 -5.10
C ASP A 132 -1.37 -15.62 -5.23
N ILE A 133 -0.87 -15.05 -4.13
CA ILE A 133 -0.11 -13.80 -4.17
C ILE A 133 1.14 -13.98 -5.04
N PHE A 134 1.91 -15.04 -4.83
CA PHE A 134 3.13 -15.28 -5.58
C PHE A 134 2.87 -15.50 -7.08
N ASP A 135 1.90 -16.33 -7.42
CA ASP A 135 1.53 -16.64 -8.82
C ASP A 135 1.02 -15.40 -9.55
N HIS A 136 0.24 -14.55 -8.86
CA HIS A 136 -0.14 -13.27 -9.41
C HIS A 136 1.09 -12.41 -9.74
N LEU A 137 2.03 -12.29 -8.80
CA LEU A 137 3.26 -11.52 -9.00
C LEU A 137 4.09 -12.06 -10.16
N VAL A 138 4.16 -13.39 -10.32
CA VAL A 138 4.84 -14.03 -11.46
C VAL A 138 4.15 -13.67 -12.77
N ARG A 139 2.82 -13.74 -12.81
CA ARG A 139 2.01 -13.42 -13.99
C ARG A 139 2.16 -11.96 -14.43
N ILE A 140 2.29 -11.03 -13.49
CA ILE A 140 2.44 -9.60 -13.80
C ILE A 140 3.90 -9.17 -13.99
N ALA A 141 4.89 -10.05 -13.81
CA ALA A 141 6.28 -9.73 -14.11
C ALA A 141 6.47 -9.65 -15.63
N THR A 142 6.79 -8.46 -16.13
CA THR A 142 6.94 -8.20 -17.58
C THR A 142 8.36 -8.49 -18.09
N ASP A 143 9.35 -8.49 -17.21
CA ASP A 143 10.76 -8.76 -17.54
C ASP A 143 11.18 -10.09 -16.90
N ASP A 144 11.58 -11.04 -17.74
CA ASP A 144 12.03 -12.37 -17.33
C ASP A 144 13.23 -12.33 -16.37
N ARG A 145 14.03 -11.26 -16.39
CA ARG A 145 15.17 -11.04 -15.48
C ARG A 145 14.75 -10.66 -14.06
N PHE A 146 13.50 -10.24 -13.87
CA PHE A 146 12.96 -9.80 -12.57
C PHE A 146 11.80 -10.67 -12.09
N LYS A 147 11.74 -11.94 -12.54
CA LYS A 147 10.74 -12.89 -12.05
C LYS A 147 10.82 -13.02 -10.52
N PRO A 148 9.68 -13.01 -9.82
CA PRO A 148 9.62 -13.29 -8.39
C PRO A 148 10.37 -14.57 -8.04
N GLY A 149 11.43 -14.43 -7.25
CA GLY A 149 12.21 -15.55 -6.74
C GLY A 149 11.79 -15.92 -5.32
N ARG A 150 12.60 -16.78 -4.70
CA ARG A 150 12.42 -17.26 -3.32
C ARG A 150 12.13 -16.13 -2.31
N LYS A 151 12.89 -15.03 -2.38
CA LYS A 151 12.69 -13.87 -1.48
C LYS A 151 11.26 -13.32 -1.52
N LYS A 152 10.66 -13.21 -2.71
CA LYS A 152 9.28 -12.71 -2.84
C LYS A 152 8.25 -13.70 -2.28
N ARG A 153 8.51 -15.00 -2.42
CA ARG A 153 7.68 -16.03 -1.80
C ARG A 153 7.74 -15.96 -0.28
N GLU A 154 8.94 -15.83 0.28
CA GLU A 154 9.14 -15.65 1.74
C GLU A 154 8.46 -14.37 2.24
N ALA A 155 8.51 -13.27 1.48
CA ALA A 155 7.79 -12.05 1.82
C ALA A 155 6.27 -12.20 1.77
N ALA A 156 5.73 -12.90 0.76
CA ALA A 156 4.31 -13.23 0.68
C ALA A 156 3.87 -14.10 1.87
N GLU A 157 4.68 -15.10 2.23
CA GLU A 157 4.44 -15.95 3.40
C GLU A 157 4.45 -15.13 4.70
N ALA A 158 5.43 -14.24 4.88
CA ALA A 158 5.50 -13.37 6.04
C ALA A 158 4.31 -12.41 6.13
N PHE A 159 3.87 -11.86 5.00
CA PHE A 159 2.68 -11.01 4.92
C PHE A 159 1.42 -11.77 5.31
N VAL A 160 1.19 -12.96 4.73
CA VAL A 160 0.03 -13.80 5.03
C VAL A 160 0.05 -14.25 6.48
N THR A 161 1.19 -14.75 6.96
CA THR A 161 1.35 -15.20 8.36
C THR A 161 1.05 -14.07 9.33
N GLY A 162 1.54 -12.86 9.08
CA GLY A 162 1.21 -11.69 9.91
C GLY A 162 -0.29 -11.36 9.94
N TRP A 163 -1.01 -11.53 8.84
CA TRP A 163 -2.47 -11.36 8.86
C TRP A 163 -3.19 -12.40 9.72
N PHE A 164 -2.81 -13.67 9.64
CA PHE A 164 -3.47 -14.72 10.40
C PHE A 164 -3.06 -14.70 11.88
N ASP A 165 -1.77 -14.55 12.17
CA ASP A 165 -1.26 -14.68 13.54
C ASP A 165 -1.38 -13.36 14.30
N ASP A 166 -0.95 -12.25 13.71
CA ASP A 166 -0.95 -10.97 14.40
C ASP A 166 -2.32 -10.28 14.35
N VAL A 167 -2.97 -10.23 13.17
CA VAL A 167 -4.24 -9.50 13.03
C VAL A 167 -5.43 -10.37 13.45
N LEU A 168 -5.65 -11.52 12.82
CA LEU A 168 -6.80 -12.37 13.15
C LEU A 168 -6.69 -12.91 14.58
N ASN A 169 -5.59 -13.56 14.93
CA ASN A 169 -5.43 -14.14 16.26
C ASN A 169 -5.07 -13.08 17.32
N GLY A 170 -4.09 -12.21 17.05
CA GLY A 170 -3.60 -11.23 18.03
C GLY A 170 -4.57 -10.06 18.32
N VAL A 171 -5.18 -9.47 17.29
CA VAL A 171 -6.07 -8.30 17.44
C VAL A 171 -7.54 -8.71 17.55
N TYR A 172 -7.97 -9.64 16.71
CA TYR A 172 -9.37 -10.10 16.67
C TYR A 172 -9.64 -11.32 17.54
N GLY A 173 -8.65 -11.89 18.22
CA GLY A 173 -8.82 -13.03 19.13
C GLY A 173 -9.31 -14.30 18.43
N GLY A 174 -8.93 -14.49 17.16
CA GLY A 174 -9.41 -15.59 16.32
C GLY A 174 -10.84 -15.40 15.81
N ASN A 175 -11.50 -14.26 16.09
CA ASN A 175 -12.87 -14.00 15.66
C ASN A 175 -12.93 -13.62 14.18
N ARG A 176 -12.88 -14.64 13.32
CA ARG A 176 -12.96 -14.52 11.85
C ARG A 176 -14.21 -13.75 11.42
N ARG A 177 -15.37 -14.03 12.01
CA ARG A 177 -16.63 -13.38 11.64
C ARG A 177 -16.57 -11.87 11.86
N LYS A 178 -16.03 -11.43 13.01
CA LYS A 178 -15.86 -10.00 13.31
C LYS A 178 -14.85 -9.35 12.35
N LEU A 179 -13.73 -10.01 12.09
CA LEU A 179 -12.72 -9.52 11.13
C LEU A 179 -13.30 -9.35 9.72
N LEU A 180 -14.10 -10.32 9.24
CA LEU A 180 -14.78 -10.23 7.95
C LEU A 180 -15.87 -9.15 7.94
N THR A 181 -16.57 -8.94 9.05
CA THR A 181 -17.54 -7.83 9.18
C THR A 181 -16.83 -6.47 9.04
N ASP A 182 -15.62 -6.36 9.56
CA ASP A 182 -14.80 -5.14 9.49
C ASP A 182 -13.97 -5.03 8.19
N GLU A 183 -14.01 -6.02 7.28
CA GLU A 183 -13.14 -6.10 6.09
C GLU A 183 -13.06 -4.78 5.33
N LYS A 184 -14.20 -4.18 5.03
CA LYS A 184 -14.28 -2.91 4.30
C LYS A 184 -13.54 -1.78 5.01
N LEU A 185 -13.65 -1.72 6.33
CA LEU A 185 -13.02 -0.71 7.16
C LEU A 185 -11.51 -0.96 7.29
N ILE A 186 -11.11 -2.23 7.45
CA ILE A 186 -9.71 -2.66 7.48
C ILE A 186 -9.03 -2.33 6.15
N ARG A 187 -9.67 -2.60 5.01
CA ARG A 187 -9.14 -2.27 3.68
C ARG A 187 -8.87 -0.77 3.54
N SER A 188 -9.78 0.08 4.00
CA SER A 188 -9.56 1.53 4.01
C SER A 188 -8.42 1.94 4.94
N ALA A 189 -8.33 1.36 6.14
CA ALA A 189 -7.21 1.63 7.05
C ALA A 189 -5.86 1.21 6.44
N PHE A 190 -5.76 -0.01 5.93
CA PHE A 190 -4.55 -0.51 5.26
C PHE A 190 -4.15 0.33 4.05
N HIS A 191 -5.12 0.89 3.31
CA HIS A 191 -4.85 1.80 2.20
C HIS A 191 -4.12 3.08 2.63
N PHE A 192 -4.39 3.60 3.84
CA PHE A 192 -3.60 4.69 4.41
C PHE A 192 -2.16 4.25 4.71
N TYR A 193 -1.99 3.10 5.39
CA TYR A 193 -0.68 2.58 5.78
C TYR A 193 0.21 2.27 4.58
N ILE A 194 -0.32 1.62 3.54
CA ILE A 194 0.47 1.32 2.34
C ILE A 194 0.84 2.58 1.57
N ARG A 195 -0.03 3.61 1.56
CA ARG A 195 0.31 4.90 0.97
C ARG A 195 1.36 5.67 1.77
N GLN A 196 1.48 5.48 3.09
CA GLN A 196 2.61 6.06 3.85
C GLN A 196 3.96 5.57 3.34
N GLN A 197 4.03 4.36 2.79
CA GLN A 197 5.28 3.77 2.34
C GLN A 197 5.76 4.35 1.00
N ILE A 198 4.88 5.04 0.26
CA ILE A 198 5.19 5.61 -1.05
C ILE A 198 6.00 6.90 -0.88
N PRO A 199 7.22 7.00 -1.42
CA PRO A 199 8.02 8.22 -1.33
C PRO A 199 7.33 9.42 -1.97
N THR A 200 7.35 10.56 -1.28
CA THR A 200 6.96 11.87 -1.85
C THR A 200 8.18 12.69 -2.22
N LYS A 201 8.06 13.46 -3.30
CA LYS A 201 9.14 14.31 -3.85
C LYS A 201 9.72 15.32 -2.84
N ASP A 202 8.98 15.68 -1.79
CA ASP A 202 9.39 16.69 -0.80
C ASP A 202 10.21 16.15 0.39
N ASN A 203 10.41 14.82 0.50
CA ASN A 203 11.16 14.22 1.62
C ASN A 203 12.63 13.91 1.32
N ASN A 204 13.10 14.17 0.11
CA ASN A 204 14.54 14.21 -0.19
C ASN A 204 14.94 15.67 -0.39
N GLY A 205 15.46 16.28 0.68
CA GLY A 205 16.37 17.41 0.51
C GLY A 205 17.64 16.91 -0.16
N ASP A 206 17.61 16.76 -1.48
CA ASP A 206 18.84 16.70 -2.26
C ASP A 206 18.64 17.29 -3.66
N LYS A 207 19.72 17.91 -4.11
CA LYS A 207 19.88 18.84 -5.21
C LYS A 207 19.49 18.23 -6.57
N PRO A 208 19.23 19.06 -7.59
CA PRO A 208 19.19 18.57 -8.97
C PRO A 208 20.60 18.10 -9.36
N GLY A 209 20.85 16.79 -9.23
CA GLY A 209 21.91 16.08 -9.94
C GLY A 209 21.22 15.36 -11.10
N ASP A 210 21.42 15.85 -12.32
CA ASP A 210 22.48 15.40 -13.22
C ASP A 210 21.96 14.24 -14.07
N ASP A 211 21.34 14.61 -15.19
CA ASP A 211 21.08 13.71 -16.31
C ASP A 211 22.43 13.36 -16.96
N THR A 212 23.17 12.44 -16.34
CA THR A 212 24.26 11.71 -16.98
C THR A 212 24.01 10.21 -16.83
N ILE A 213 23.33 9.65 -17.84
CA ILE A 213 23.50 8.26 -18.18
C ILE A 213 24.79 8.19 -19.00
N ASP A 214 25.93 8.06 -18.31
CA ASP A 214 27.16 7.57 -18.92
C ASP A 214 26.98 6.08 -19.18
N ASN A 215 26.69 5.73 -20.43
CA ASN A 215 27.11 4.45 -20.99
C ASN A 215 28.39 4.71 -21.78
N VAL A 216 29.50 4.36 -21.14
CA VAL A 216 30.74 4.00 -21.81
C VAL A 216 30.47 2.73 -22.61
N ASP A 217 30.57 2.79 -23.93
CA ASP A 217 30.93 1.63 -24.73
C ASP A 217 32.33 1.85 -25.28
N GLU A 218 33.26 1.15 -24.64
CA GLU A 218 34.66 1.03 -24.99
C GLU A 218 34.79 -0.10 -26.02
N ALA A 219 34.76 0.26 -27.30
CA ALA A 219 35.34 -0.49 -28.41
C ALA A 219 35.45 0.50 -29.58
N THR A 220 36.61 1.03 -29.95
CA THR A 220 37.63 0.29 -30.70
C THR A 220 38.89 1.14 -30.73
N THR A 221 39.90 0.79 -29.93
CA THR A 221 41.29 1.14 -30.21
C THR A 221 41.75 0.29 -31.40
N ASP A 222 41.69 0.86 -32.60
CA ASP A 222 42.55 0.49 -33.73
C ASP A 222 42.36 1.53 -34.84
N LEU A 223 43.15 2.61 -34.81
CA LEU A 223 43.95 3.08 -35.93
C LEU A 223 44.70 4.35 -35.49
N LEU A 224 45.90 4.11 -34.95
CA LEU A 224 46.99 5.06 -35.07
C LEU A 224 47.27 5.31 -36.56
N MET A 225 47.54 6.57 -36.87
CA MET A 225 48.26 7.08 -38.05
C MET A 225 47.38 7.48 -39.24
N GLY A 226 47.40 8.78 -39.55
CA GLY A 226 47.24 9.22 -40.94
C GLY A 226 46.65 10.61 -41.14
N ASN A 227 47.54 11.54 -41.46
CA ASN A 227 47.33 12.67 -42.38
C ASN A 227 46.63 13.94 -41.88
N GLU A 228 47.49 14.89 -41.51
CA GLU A 228 47.61 16.17 -42.21
C GLU A 228 46.97 16.16 -43.62
N GLN A 229 46.04 17.08 -43.90
CA GLN A 229 46.19 18.07 -44.99
C GLN A 229 44.94 18.95 -45.18
N ALA A 230 45.22 20.26 -45.31
CA ALA A 230 44.67 21.23 -46.26
C ALA A 230 43.17 21.59 -46.25
N THR A 231 42.91 22.88 -46.04
CA THR A 231 42.16 23.80 -46.95
C THR A 231 42.40 25.22 -46.41
N ALA A 232 43.21 26.06 -47.07
CA ALA A 232 42.88 26.91 -48.22
C ALA A 232 41.87 28.01 -47.85
#